data_AF-A0A820JFV7-F1
#
_entry.id   AF-A0A820JFV7-F1
#
_cell.length_a   1.000
_cell.length_b   1.000
_cell.length_c   1.000
_cell.angle_alpha   90.00
_cell.angle_beta   90.00
_cell.angle_gamma   90.00
#
_symmetry.space_group_name_H-M   'P 1'
#
loop_
_entity.id
_entity.type
_entity.pdbx_description
1 polymer ?
#
loop_
_entity_poly.entity_id
_entity_poly.type
_entity_poly.pdbx_seq_one_letter_code
_entity_poly.pdbx_strand_id
1 'polypeptide(L)' 'MDKTKVLKQRNSMELTQKELAMLRTASNLSDKEIKLWHNDFLRKYPTGKIEKDKFIEMYKELNPHCGTLSSC' A
#
# COMPACT_ATOMS: atom_id res chain seq x y z
N MET A 1 7.89 -4.96 -33.65
CA MET A 1 8.42 -5.53 -32.39
C MET A 1 7.70 -4.77 -31.28
N ASP A 2 6.48 -5.19 -30.96
CA ASP A 2 5.55 -4.34 -30.21
C ASP A 2 5.46 -4.82 -28.77
N LYS A 3 6.11 -4.05 -27.89
CA LYS A 3 6.11 -4.22 -26.44
C LYS A 3 4.82 -3.63 -25.86
N THR A 4 3.75 -4.40 -25.83
CA THR A 4 2.58 -4.08 -25.00
C THR A 4 2.40 -5.18 -23.97
N LYS A 5 3.17 -5.11 -22.87
CA LYS A 5 2.91 -5.92 -21.68
C LYS A 5 1.67 -5.35 -20.99
N VAL A 6 0.51 -5.84 -21.39
CA VAL A 6 -0.73 -5.74 -20.63
C VAL A 6 -0.43 -6.30 -19.24
N LEU A 7 -0.40 -5.43 -18.23
CA LEU A 7 -0.35 -5.84 -16.83
C LEU A 7 -1.65 -6.58 -16.53
N LYS A 8 -1.63 -7.89 -16.72
CA LYS A 8 -2.71 -8.82 -16.40
C LYS A 8 -3.18 -8.50 -14.98
N GLN A 9 -4.42 -8.00 -14.86
CA GLN A 9 -5.05 -7.75 -13.56
C GLN A 9 -4.90 -9.01 -12.72
N ARG A 10 -4.11 -8.95 -11.64
CA ARG A 10 -4.01 -10.06 -10.70
C ARG A 10 -5.26 -10.05 -9.84
N ASN A 11 -6.01 -11.15 -9.91
CA ASN A 11 -7.13 -11.42 -9.00
C ASN A 11 -6.66 -12.00 -7.66
N SER A 12 -5.35 -12.15 -7.43
CA SER A 12 -4.81 -12.61 -6.16
C SER A 12 -4.42 -11.42 -5.30
N MET A 13 -4.99 -11.36 -4.09
CA MET A 13 -4.60 -10.41 -3.06
C MET A 13 -3.31 -10.84 -2.33
N GLU A 14 -2.68 -11.96 -2.70
CA GLU A 14 -1.43 -12.39 -2.09
C GLU A 14 -0.23 -11.62 -2.64
N LEU A 15 0.71 -11.27 -1.74
CA LEU A 15 1.96 -10.64 -2.13
C LEU A 15 2.86 -11.62 -2.90
N THR A 16 3.28 -11.22 -4.10
CA THR A 16 4.30 -11.96 -4.84
C THR A 16 5.69 -11.76 -4.22
N GLN A 17 6.63 -12.67 -4.51
CA GLN A 17 8.03 -12.55 -4.08
C GLN A 17 8.67 -11.23 -4.54
N LYS A 18 8.32 -10.77 -5.75
CA LYS A 18 8.80 -9.49 -6.27
C LYS A 18 8.27 -8.31 -5.45
N GLU A 19 6.99 -8.33 -5.06
CA GLU A 19 6.38 -7.28 -4.24
C GLU A 19 6.95 -7.27 -2.83
N LEU A 20 7.15 -8.44 -2.22
CA LEU A 20 7.84 -8.56 -0.94
C LEU A 20 9.24 -7.96 -0.99
N ALA A 21 10.02 -8.26 -2.03
CA ALA A 21 11.36 -7.70 -2.21
C ALA A 21 11.33 -6.16 -2.34
N MET A 22 10.42 -5.61 -3.16
CA MET A 22 10.27 -4.16 -3.30
C MET A 22 9.88 -3.49 -1.98
N LEU A 23 8.91 -4.05 -1.25
CA LEU A 23 8.45 -3.53 0.03
C LEU A 23 9.54 -3.58 1.09
N ARG A 24 10.35 -4.66 1.12
CA ARG A 24 11.54 -4.78 1.96
C ARG A 24 12.51 -3.64 1.74
N THR A 25 12.90 -3.40 0.50
CA THR A 25 13.85 -2.33 0.14
C THR A 25 13.30 -0.94 0.46
N ALA A 26 11.99 -0.73 0.33
CA ALA A 26 11.36 0.57 0.57
C ALA A 26 11.11 0.90 2.05
N SER A 27 10.97 -0.12 2.91
CA SER A 27 10.52 0.06 4.30
C SER A 27 11.51 -0.43 5.36
N ASN A 28 12.55 -1.16 4.97
CA ASN A 28 13.46 -1.88 5.88
C ASN A 28 12.75 -2.87 6.85
N LEU A 29 11.55 -3.34 6.50
CA LEU A 29 10.79 -4.33 7.27
C LEU A 29 11.11 -5.77 6.84
N SER A 30 10.94 -6.73 7.73
CA SER A 30 11.03 -8.16 7.41
C SER A 30 9.81 -8.66 6.64
N ASP A 31 9.92 -9.80 5.93
CA ASP A 31 8.77 -10.43 5.25
C ASP A 31 7.60 -10.72 6.20
N LYS A 32 7.90 -11.07 7.47
CA LYS A 32 6.88 -11.38 8.46
C LYS A 32 6.07 -10.12 8.81
N GLU A 33 6.76 -9.01 9.03
CA GLU A 33 6.12 -7.72 9.31
C GLU A 33 5.33 -7.23 8.11
N ILE A 34 5.90 -7.29 6.90
CA ILE A 34 5.20 -6.86 5.68
C ILE A 34 3.92 -7.67 5.48
N LYS A 35 3.96 -9.00 5.68
CA LYS A 35 2.76 -9.85 5.58
C LYS A 35 1.73 -9.54 6.66
N LEU A 36 2.17 -9.25 7.89
CA LEU A 36 1.26 -8.86 8.98
C LEU A 36 0.53 -7.56 8.63
N TRP A 37 1.27 -6.52 8.25
CA TRP A 37 0.70 -5.23 7.84
C TRP A 37 -0.24 -5.36 6.65
N HIS A 38 0.12 -6.18 5.67
CA HIS A 38 -0.70 -6.45 4.50
C HIS A 38 -2.02 -7.16 4.87
N ASN A 39 -1.96 -8.16 5.75
CA ASN A 39 -3.17 -8.85 6.22
C ASN A 39 -4.07 -7.91 7.04
N ASP A 40 -3.48 -7.06 7.88
CA ASP A 40 -4.22 -6.04 8.62
C ASP A 40 -4.87 -5.01 7.69
N PHE A 41 -4.18 -4.65 6.62
CA PHE A 41 -4.73 -3.79 5.57
C PHE A 41 -5.91 -4.45 4.87
N LEU A 42 -5.79 -5.71 4.41
CA LEU A 42 -6.89 -6.43 3.75
C LEU A 42 -8.09 -6.67 4.67
N ARG A 43 -7.86 -6.84 5.97
CA ARG A 43 -8.94 -6.94 6.97
C ARG A 43 -9.75 -5.65 7.07
N LYS A 44 -9.12 -4.48 6.95
CA LYS A 44 -9.79 -3.18 6.96
C LYS A 44 -10.34 -2.80 5.58
N TYR A 45 -9.67 -3.22 4.52
CA TYR A 45 -9.96 -2.89 3.13
C TYR A 45 -9.99 -4.16 2.26
N PRO A 46 -11.11 -4.92 2.28
CA PRO A 46 -11.20 -6.24 1.61
C PRO A 46 -11.02 -6.22 0.09
N THR A 47 -11.15 -5.05 -0.54
CA THR A 47 -10.90 -4.86 -1.97
C THR A 47 -9.41 -4.75 -2.31
N GLY A 48 -8.53 -4.68 -1.30
CA GLY A 48 -7.11 -4.40 -1.45
C GLY A 48 -6.81 -2.95 -1.83
N LYS A 49 -7.79 -2.04 -1.69
CA LYS A 49 -7.65 -0.63 -2.06
C LYS A 49 -8.26 0.27 -0.98
N ILE A 50 -7.62 1.40 -0.75
CA ILE A 50 -8.17 2.50 0.04
C ILE A 50 -8.48 3.66 -0.90
N GLU A 51 -9.67 4.24 -0.76
CA GLU A 51 -10.07 5.43 -1.52
C GLU A 51 -9.29 6.66 -1.03
N LYS A 52 -9.02 7.60 -1.94
CA LYS A 52 -8.21 8.79 -1.65
C LYS A 52 -8.74 9.59 -0.46
N ASP A 53 -10.05 9.79 -0.38
CA ASP A 53 -10.67 10.58 0.68
C ASP A 53 -10.48 9.92 2.05
N LYS A 54 -10.61 8.59 2.12
CA LYS A 54 -10.36 7.81 3.34
C LYS A 54 -8.91 7.85 3.78
N PHE A 55 -7.98 7.83 2.82
CA PHE A 55 -6.56 7.99 3.10
C PHE A 55 -6.26 9.38 3.69
N ILE A 56 -6.86 10.44 3.14
CA ILE A 56 -6.68 11.81 3.64
C ILE A 56 -7.23 11.96 5.06
N GLU A 57 -8.42 11.41 5.34
CA GLU A 57 -9.01 11.40 6.69
C GLU A 57 -8.06 10.75 7.70
N MET A 58 -7.61 9.52 7.42
CA MET A 58 -6.65 8.79 8.26
C MET A 58 -5.36 9.60 8.48
N TYR A 59 -4.83 10.23 7.43
CA TYR A 59 -3.58 11.00 7.54
C TYR A 59 -3.73 12.23 8.43
N LYS A 60 -4.89 12.92 8.39
CA LYS A 60 -5.19 14.06 9.27
C LYS A 60 -5.28 13.63 10.74
N GLU A 61 -5.92 12.49 11.01
CA GLU A 61 -6.06 11.96 12.37
C GLU A 61 -4.70 11.60 13.00
N LEU A 62 -3.78 11.06 12.21
CA LEU A 62 -2.44 10.69 12.65
C LEU A 62 -1.51 11.91 12.79
N ASN A 63 -1.87 13.06 12.22
CA ASN A 63 -0.99 14.22 12.16
C ASN A 63 -1.78 15.54 12.36
N PRO A 64 -2.29 15.81 13.58
CA PRO A 64 -3.17 16.94 13.86
C PRO A 64 -2.55 18.34 13.63
N HIS A 65 -1.23 18.43 13.45
CA HIS A 65 -0.53 19.68 13.14
C HIS A 65 -0.28 19.90 11.63
N CYS A 66 -0.47 18.88 10.79
CA CYS A 66 -0.27 18.96 9.34
C CYS A 66 -1.52 19.51 8.63
N GLY A 67 -2.04 20.64 9.13
CA GLY A 67 -3.27 21.28 8.63
C GLY A 67 -3.07 22.22 7.43
N THR A 68 -1.82 22.44 6.99
CA THR A 68 -1.54 23.28 5.83
C THR A 68 -0.63 22.54 4.86
N LEU A 69 -1.16 22.17 3.69
CA LEU A 69 -0.42 21.60 2.56
C LEU A 69 0.64 22.57 1.97
N SER A 70 1.02 23.64 2.68
CA SER A 70 2.02 24.61 2.25
C SER A 70 3.34 24.54 3.03
N SER A 71 3.48 23.65 4.03
CA SER A 71 4.75 23.53 4.75
C SER A 71 4.98 22.13 5.34
N CYS A 72 5.12 21.14 4.45
CA CYS A 72 5.93 19.94 4.70
C CYS A 72 6.95 19.81 3.58
#